data_AF-A0A7C3I9E0-F1
#
_entry.id   AF-A0A7C3I9E0-F1
#
_cell.length_a   1.000
_cell.length_b   1.000
_cell.length_c   1.000
_cell.angle_alpha   90.00
_cell.angle_beta   90.00
_cell.angle_gamma   90.00
#
_symmetry.space_group_name_H-M   'P 1'
#
loop_
_entity.id
_entity.type
_entity.pdbx_description
1 polymer ?
#
loop_
_entity_poly.entity_id
_entity_poly.type
_entity_poly.pdbx_seq_one_letter_code
_entity_poly.pdbx_strand_id
1 'polypeptide(L)'
;MQWFSRAGGLMFLLTAAGGLNAQEAAAAGIQLKSGRVPPNQLSPEQGEAGLQRSLASARLGLAPGGRFHFLLQFSGSPGPAERAAIEQRGGAVVSYVPHNAWICSLPPGFDPAGLNLTYAGLLEAENKLSPLFDVTSSSAVMALVEFHGDVEAGQAAALAGRAGLEPINHPDVAHPFRMVRGPASDLKELAAADEVAYILPAAEALRSGEAVVGCLGGSVDGVAAAANLAARFGEGWDGPGLGPARLSYWLGALAPGLDPAAIRAEILRALEQWKAAAAIQFSPAAGAAQSKSIEIAFLPRDHGDGFRFDGRGGVLGHTFYPPPTAEPLAGDIHLDLEEPWRIGNDV
;
A
#
# COMPACT_ATOMS: atom_id res chain seq x y z
N MET A 1 -1.96 4.47 -0.70
CA MET A 1 -3.01 4.85 -1.65
C MET A 1 -2.80 6.30 -2.02
N GLN A 2 -2.63 6.58 -3.31
CA GLN A 2 -2.62 7.95 -3.81
C GLN A 2 -4.05 8.28 -4.23
N TRP A 3 -4.58 9.37 -3.70
CA TRP A 3 -5.87 9.93 -4.09
C TRP A 3 -5.59 11.04 -5.07
N PHE A 4 -6.18 10.98 -6.26
CA PHE A 4 -6.08 12.07 -7.23
C PHE A 4 -7.24 13.02 -6.97
N SER A 5 -6.93 14.24 -6.53
CA SER A 5 -7.91 15.34 -6.58
C SER A 5 -7.99 15.86 -8.01
N ARG A 6 -9.20 16.24 -8.42
CA ARG A 6 -9.42 16.98 -9.65
C ARG A 6 -8.92 18.44 -9.57
N ALA A 7 -8.74 18.97 -8.35
CA ALA A 7 -8.10 20.25 -8.09
C ALA A 7 -6.65 20.02 -7.61
N GLY A 8 -5.68 20.43 -8.42
CA GLY A 8 -4.27 20.09 -8.23
C GLY A 8 -3.69 20.41 -6.84
N GLY A 9 -2.88 19.48 -6.33
CA GLY A 9 -2.04 19.67 -5.15
C GLY A 9 -1.63 18.34 -4.49
N LEU A 10 -0.50 17.76 -4.91
CA LEU A 10 0.11 16.63 -4.19
C LEU A 10 0.92 17.19 -3.01
N MET A 11 0.59 16.77 -1.78
CA MET A 11 1.43 16.99 -0.61
C MET A 11 1.57 15.66 0.14
N PHE A 12 2.80 15.15 0.27
CA PHE A 12 3.12 14.01 1.13
C PHE A 12 4.36 14.32 1.97
N LEU A 13 4.23 14.08 3.29
CA LEU A 13 5.34 14.09 4.24
C LEU A 13 6.22 12.84 4.03
N LEU A 14 7.52 13.07 3.89
CA LEU A 14 8.58 12.08 4.04
C LEU A 14 9.22 12.25 5.43
N THR A 15 9.10 11.25 6.30
CA THR A 15 9.94 11.12 7.49
C THR A 15 11.22 10.38 7.13
N ALA A 16 12.36 11.04 7.35
CA ALA A 16 13.71 10.51 7.18
C ALA A 16 14.16 9.69 8.41
N ALA A 17 14.88 8.59 8.19
CA ALA A 17 15.86 8.05 9.15
C ALA A 17 16.80 6.99 8.51
N GLY A 18 18.12 7.21 8.65
CA GLY A 18 19.17 6.21 8.93
C GLY A 18 19.54 5.17 7.86
N GLY A 19 20.75 5.29 7.29
CA GLY A 19 21.31 4.32 6.34
C GLY A 19 21.73 2.99 6.98
N LEU A 20 21.54 1.90 6.23
CA LEU A 20 22.07 0.56 6.49
C LEU A 20 22.73 0.01 5.24
N ASN A 21 23.73 -0.84 5.39
CA ASN A 21 24.51 -1.39 4.28
C ASN A 21 23.78 -2.56 3.58
N ALA A 22 24.18 -2.88 2.34
CA ALA A 22 23.55 -3.90 1.50
C ALA A 22 23.55 -5.34 2.06
N GLN A 23 24.48 -5.70 2.96
CA GLN A 23 24.46 -6.97 3.70
C GLN A 23 23.47 -6.94 4.89
N GLU A 24 23.17 -5.77 5.45
CA GLU A 24 22.15 -5.60 6.49
C GLU A 24 20.72 -5.61 5.91
N ALA A 25 20.54 -5.29 4.63
CA ALA A 25 19.24 -5.30 3.93
C ALA A 25 18.62 -6.71 3.83
N ALA A 26 19.43 -7.74 3.60
CA ALA A 26 18.99 -9.15 3.61
C ALA A 26 18.69 -9.67 5.03
N ALA A 27 19.28 -9.05 6.06
CA ALA A 27 19.02 -9.31 7.48
C ALA A 27 17.94 -8.38 8.08
N ALA A 28 17.34 -7.49 7.28
CA ALA A 28 16.61 -6.34 7.80
C ALA A 28 15.23 -6.66 8.40
N GLY A 29 14.63 -7.81 8.08
CA GLY A 29 13.26 -8.12 8.50
C GLY A 29 12.21 -7.17 7.89
N ILE A 30 10.95 -7.37 8.25
CA ILE A 30 9.82 -6.62 7.70
C ILE A 30 9.90 -5.14 8.12
N GLN A 31 9.83 -4.23 7.13
CA GLN A 31 9.79 -2.77 7.37
C GLN A 31 8.37 -2.24 7.14
N LEU A 32 7.74 -1.74 8.21
CA LEU A 32 6.46 -1.03 8.15
C LEU A 32 6.71 0.47 8.27
N LYS A 33 5.73 1.29 7.89
CA LYS A 33 5.84 2.75 8.04
C LYS A 33 5.95 3.20 9.50
N SER A 34 5.43 2.41 10.43
CA SER A 34 5.59 2.62 11.87
C SER A 34 6.98 2.24 12.40
N GLY A 35 7.81 1.61 11.57
CA GLY A 35 9.13 1.09 11.95
C GLY A 35 9.32 -0.38 11.60
N ARG A 36 10.49 -0.89 11.98
CA ARG A 36 10.88 -2.29 11.78
C ARG A 36 10.06 -3.19 12.69
N VAL A 37 9.45 -4.24 12.12
CA VAL A 37 8.93 -5.34 12.93
C VAL A 37 10.12 -6.03 13.58
N PRO A 38 10.17 -6.16 14.92
CA PRO A 38 11.28 -6.81 15.59
C PRO A 38 11.52 -8.18 14.95
N PRO A 39 12.77 -8.53 14.60
CA PRO A 39 13.06 -9.85 14.10
C PRO A 39 12.57 -10.86 15.15
N ASN A 40 11.67 -11.75 14.75
CA ASN A 40 11.30 -12.84 15.63
C ASN A 40 12.52 -13.75 15.72
N GLN A 41 12.99 -13.99 16.95
CA GLN A 41 13.97 -15.03 17.23
C GLN A 41 13.29 -16.41 17.14
N LEU A 42 12.53 -16.67 16.09
CA LEU A 42 11.91 -17.95 15.83
C LEU A 42 12.89 -18.73 14.95
N SER A 43 13.61 -19.69 15.55
CA SER A 43 14.08 -20.82 14.75
C SER A 43 12.87 -21.51 14.11
N PRO A 44 13.02 -22.28 13.01
CA PRO A 44 11.90 -23.01 12.39
C PRO A 44 11.05 -23.80 13.40
N GLU A 45 11.68 -24.39 14.43
CA GLU A 45 11.00 -25.11 15.53
C GLU A 45 10.30 -24.18 16.53
N GLN A 46 10.84 -22.99 16.80
CA GLN A 46 10.23 -22.01 17.69
C GLN A 46 9.11 -21.23 17.00
N GLY A 47 9.12 -21.13 15.66
CA GLY A 47 8.13 -20.43 14.86
C GLY A 47 6.74 -21.02 14.97
N GLU A 48 6.64 -22.34 14.88
CA GLU A 48 5.40 -23.07 15.11
C GLU A 48 4.89 -22.88 16.55
N ALA A 49 5.78 -22.96 17.55
CA ALA A 49 5.42 -22.73 18.94
C ALA A 49 5.05 -21.27 19.25
N GLY A 50 5.67 -20.31 18.57
CA GLY A 50 5.40 -18.87 18.68
C GLY A 50 4.05 -18.51 18.07
N LEU A 51 3.77 -19.01 16.87
CA LEU A 51 2.46 -18.90 16.26
C LEU A 51 1.39 -19.64 17.08
N GLN A 52 1.68 -20.83 17.60
CA GLN A 52 0.75 -21.53 18.51
C GLN A 52 0.48 -20.73 19.79
N ARG A 53 1.48 -20.04 20.36
CA ARG A 53 1.28 -19.14 21.51
C ARG A 53 0.46 -17.90 21.14
N SER A 54 0.74 -17.27 20.01
CA SER A 54 -0.03 -16.11 19.52
C SER A 54 -1.47 -16.50 19.17
N LEU A 55 -1.67 -17.64 18.50
CA LEU A 55 -2.99 -18.23 18.24
C LEU A 55 -3.68 -18.63 19.54
N ALA A 56 -2.99 -19.21 20.51
CA ALA A 56 -3.56 -19.57 21.81
C ALA A 56 -3.96 -18.34 22.63
N SER A 57 -3.20 -17.24 22.54
CA SER A 57 -3.55 -15.95 23.15
C SER A 57 -4.76 -15.34 22.44
N ALA A 58 -4.78 -15.38 21.11
CA ALA A 58 -5.90 -14.92 20.29
C ALA A 58 -7.18 -15.77 20.55
N ARG A 59 -7.04 -17.06 20.87
CA ARG A 59 -8.15 -17.96 21.27
C ARG A 59 -8.89 -17.51 22.54
N LEU A 60 -8.24 -16.76 23.43
CA LEU A 60 -8.85 -16.31 24.69
C LEU A 60 -9.91 -15.21 24.49
N GLY A 61 -10.04 -14.63 23.29
CA GLY A 61 -11.00 -13.57 22.97
C GLY A 61 -12.04 -13.89 21.89
N LEU A 62 -12.11 -15.13 21.41
CA LEU A 62 -12.91 -15.47 20.22
C LEU A 62 -14.38 -15.78 20.49
N ALA A 63 -15.25 -15.20 19.65
CA ALA A 63 -16.53 -15.82 19.32
C ALA A 63 -16.29 -17.06 18.42
N PRO A 64 -17.09 -18.14 18.54
CA PRO A 64 -16.98 -19.30 17.67
C PRO A 64 -17.07 -18.89 16.18
N GLY A 65 -16.03 -19.18 15.40
CA GLY A 65 -15.95 -18.85 13.97
C GLY A 65 -15.22 -17.55 13.60
N GLY A 66 -14.73 -16.76 14.56
CA GLY A 66 -13.93 -15.56 14.28
C GLY A 66 -12.56 -15.88 13.67
N ARG A 67 -12.01 -14.96 12.86
CA ARG A 67 -10.70 -15.07 12.20
C ARG A 67 -9.79 -13.95 12.69
N PHE A 68 -8.48 -14.11 12.51
CA PHE A 68 -7.49 -13.07 12.81
C PHE A 68 -6.50 -12.87 11.67
N HIS A 69 -6.02 -11.64 11.52
CA HIS A 69 -5.04 -11.23 10.52
C HIS A 69 -3.63 -11.34 11.08
N PHE A 70 -2.95 -12.43 10.69
CA PHE A 70 -1.56 -12.67 11.05
C PHE A 70 -0.61 -12.19 9.97
N LEU A 71 0.42 -11.45 10.37
CA LEU A 71 1.61 -11.23 9.56
C LEU A 71 2.47 -12.51 9.61
N LEU A 72 2.60 -13.19 8.49
CA LEU A 72 3.41 -14.39 8.31
C LEU A 72 4.60 -14.07 7.41
N GLN A 73 5.83 -14.36 7.86
CA GLN A 73 7.03 -14.30 7.04
C GLN A 73 7.55 -15.69 6.77
N PHE A 74 7.94 -15.94 5.53
CA PHE A 74 8.48 -17.19 5.04
C PHE A 74 10.00 -17.09 4.90
N SER A 75 10.68 -18.24 5.00
CA SER A 75 12.14 -18.31 4.82
C SER A 75 12.59 -17.98 3.38
N GLY A 76 11.70 -18.14 2.40
CA GLY A 76 11.89 -17.77 1.00
C GLY A 76 10.63 -17.11 0.44
N SER A 77 10.69 -16.64 -0.82
CA SER A 77 9.54 -15.99 -1.47
C SER A 77 8.36 -16.95 -1.51
N PRO A 78 7.24 -16.67 -0.83
CA PRO A 78 6.10 -17.57 -0.83
C PRO A 78 5.41 -17.54 -2.19
N GLY A 79 4.91 -18.69 -2.63
CA GLY A 79 4.28 -18.86 -3.94
C GLY A 79 2.99 -19.67 -3.89
N PRO A 80 2.53 -20.20 -5.04
CA PRO A 80 1.27 -20.94 -5.12
C PRO A 80 1.17 -22.13 -4.18
N ALA A 81 2.29 -22.80 -3.86
CA ALA A 81 2.33 -23.93 -2.95
C ALA A 81 2.03 -23.51 -1.49
N GLU A 82 2.69 -22.46 -1.00
CA GLU A 82 2.45 -21.90 0.33
C GLU A 82 1.01 -21.38 0.47
N ARG A 83 0.51 -20.71 -0.58
CA ARG A 83 -0.88 -20.24 -0.63
C ARG A 83 -1.88 -21.40 -0.52
N ALA A 84 -1.73 -22.42 -1.37
CA ALA A 84 -2.59 -23.59 -1.35
C ALA A 84 -2.53 -24.30 0.01
N ALA A 85 -1.36 -24.35 0.64
CA ALA A 85 -1.16 -24.93 1.95
C ALA A 85 -1.94 -24.15 3.04
N ILE A 86 -1.91 -22.81 3.01
CA ILE A 86 -2.73 -21.97 3.91
C ILE A 86 -4.23 -22.22 3.68
N GLU A 87 -4.66 -22.22 2.43
CA GLU A 87 -6.08 -22.38 2.05
C GLU A 87 -6.64 -23.75 2.43
N GLN A 88 -5.87 -24.83 2.22
CA GLN A 88 -6.25 -26.19 2.65
C GLN A 88 -6.47 -26.32 4.15
N ARG A 89 -5.84 -25.44 4.95
CA ARG A 89 -6.00 -25.37 6.41
C ARG A 89 -7.06 -24.35 6.84
N GLY A 90 -7.88 -23.87 5.89
CA GLY A 90 -8.96 -22.92 6.14
C GLY A 90 -8.50 -21.47 6.33
N GLY A 91 -7.22 -21.17 6.12
CA GLY A 91 -6.69 -19.81 6.06
C GLY A 91 -6.97 -19.13 4.72
N ALA A 92 -6.69 -17.83 4.63
CA ALA A 92 -6.76 -17.07 3.39
C ALA A 92 -5.63 -16.04 3.35
N VAL A 93 -4.99 -15.86 2.19
CA VAL A 93 -4.01 -14.79 1.97
C VAL A 93 -4.77 -13.51 1.66
N VAL A 94 -4.57 -12.47 2.47
CA VAL A 94 -5.30 -11.20 2.38
C VAL A 94 -4.46 -10.13 1.69
N SER A 95 -3.18 -10.03 2.06
CA SER A 95 -2.30 -9.01 1.46
C SER A 95 -0.84 -9.41 1.40
N TYR A 96 -0.15 -8.93 0.38
CA TYR A 96 1.29 -9.05 0.23
C TYR A 96 2.02 -8.00 1.05
N VAL A 97 3.03 -8.45 1.81
CA VAL A 97 3.97 -7.61 2.54
C VAL A 97 5.40 -7.94 2.08
N PRO A 98 6.23 -6.94 1.75
CA PRO A 98 7.61 -7.15 1.34
C PRO A 98 8.45 -7.98 2.33
N HIS A 99 9.58 -8.51 1.86
CA HIS A 99 10.46 -9.42 2.59
C HIS A 99 9.80 -10.79 2.88
N ASN A 100 9.23 -11.41 1.84
CA ASN A 100 8.65 -12.76 1.87
C ASN A 100 7.51 -12.89 2.89
N ALA A 101 6.64 -11.90 2.99
CA ALA A 101 5.59 -11.88 3.99
C ALA A 101 4.19 -11.73 3.39
N TRP A 102 3.21 -12.31 4.07
CA TRP A 102 1.80 -12.13 3.78
C TRP A 102 1.06 -11.76 5.07
N ILE A 103 0.02 -10.95 4.94
CA ILE A 103 -1.05 -10.92 5.93
C ILE A 103 -2.05 -12.00 5.54
N CYS A 104 -2.32 -12.91 6.47
CA CYS A 104 -3.24 -14.02 6.29
C CYS A 104 -4.35 -13.96 7.33
N SER A 105 -5.59 -14.10 6.87
CA SER A 105 -6.76 -14.30 7.71
C SER A 105 -6.82 -15.77 8.09
N LEU A 106 -6.64 -16.10 9.38
CA LEU A 106 -6.49 -17.46 9.89
C LEU A 106 -7.64 -17.83 10.83
N PRO A 107 -8.18 -19.06 10.74
CA PRO A 107 -9.21 -19.53 11.66
C PRO A 107 -8.62 -19.90 13.03
N PRO A 108 -9.48 -20.04 14.06
CA PRO A 108 -9.06 -20.54 15.36
C PRO A 108 -8.59 -21.99 15.17
N GLY A 109 -7.41 -22.32 15.66
CA GLY A 109 -6.91 -23.69 15.49
C GLY A 109 -6.06 -23.92 14.24
N PHE A 110 -5.77 -22.88 13.46
CA PHE A 110 -4.86 -22.98 12.31
C PHE A 110 -3.55 -23.68 12.70
N ASP A 111 -3.19 -24.71 11.95
CA ASP A 111 -1.97 -25.49 12.15
C ASP A 111 -0.84 -24.93 11.27
N PRO A 112 0.19 -24.30 11.86
CA PRO A 112 1.28 -23.75 11.06
C PRO A 112 2.32 -24.78 10.62
N ALA A 113 2.16 -26.04 11.02
CA ALA A 113 3.17 -27.07 10.80
C ALA A 113 3.57 -27.19 9.32
N GLY A 114 4.88 -27.10 9.06
CA GLY A 114 5.46 -27.26 7.73
C GLY A 114 5.32 -26.06 6.77
N LEU A 115 4.88 -24.89 7.24
CA LEU A 115 4.81 -23.66 6.42
C LEU A 115 6.15 -22.91 6.30
N ASN A 116 7.26 -23.46 6.81
CA ASN A 116 8.61 -22.86 6.73
C ASN A 116 8.67 -21.37 7.13
N LEU A 117 7.94 -21.02 8.19
CA LEU A 117 7.81 -19.65 8.68
C LEU A 117 9.04 -19.21 9.48
N THR A 118 9.44 -17.96 9.30
CA THR A 118 10.47 -17.26 10.08
C THR A 118 9.87 -16.21 11.01
N TYR A 119 8.65 -15.75 10.73
CA TYR A 119 7.89 -14.86 11.61
C TYR A 119 6.41 -15.21 11.55
N ALA A 120 5.73 -15.14 12.69
CA ALA A 120 4.28 -15.11 12.75
C ALA A 120 3.80 -14.30 13.96
N GLY A 121 2.94 -13.32 13.73
CA GLY A 121 2.45 -12.44 14.79
C GLY A 121 1.24 -11.62 14.34
N LEU A 122 0.51 -11.09 15.32
CA LEU A 122 -0.52 -10.09 15.08
C LEU A 122 0.15 -8.72 14.88
N LEU A 123 -0.50 -7.86 14.10
CA LEU A 123 -0.10 -6.46 14.01
C LEU A 123 -0.60 -5.72 15.26
N GLU A 124 0.32 -5.08 15.97
CA GLU A 124 -0.03 -4.20 17.09
C GLU A 124 -0.70 -2.91 16.59
N ALA A 125 -1.42 -2.21 17.47
CA ALA A 125 -2.11 -0.97 17.12
C ALA A 125 -1.14 0.07 16.51
N GLU A 126 0.06 0.17 17.07
CA GLU A 126 1.12 1.07 16.61
C GLU A 126 1.60 0.74 15.19
N ASN A 127 1.48 -0.52 14.75
CA ASN A 127 1.84 -0.92 13.40
C ASN A 127 0.82 -0.46 12.36
N LYS A 128 -0.43 -0.28 12.79
CA LYS A 128 -1.57 0.08 11.96
C LYS A 128 -1.84 1.58 11.94
N LEU A 129 -1.02 2.39 12.60
CA LEU A 129 -1.17 3.84 12.66
C LEU A 129 -0.09 4.55 11.86
N SER A 130 -0.50 5.57 11.13
CA SER A 130 0.43 6.50 10.49
C SER A 130 1.23 7.28 11.54
N PRO A 131 2.56 7.38 11.40
CA PRO A 131 3.39 8.20 12.29
C PRO A 131 3.13 9.71 12.13
N LEU A 132 2.28 10.10 11.18
CA LEU A 132 1.82 11.48 11.00
C LEU A 132 0.80 11.92 12.05
N PHE A 133 0.22 10.98 12.81
CA PHE A 133 -0.68 11.32 13.91
C PHE A 133 0.10 11.53 15.20
N ASP A 134 -0.22 12.63 15.90
CA ASP A 134 0.08 12.75 17.32
C ASP A 134 -1.09 12.18 18.14
N VAL A 135 -1.04 10.87 18.40
CA VAL A 135 -2.08 10.15 19.15
C VAL A 135 -2.06 10.44 20.66
N THR A 136 -1.12 11.26 21.14
CA THR A 136 -1.15 11.78 22.52
C THR A 136 -2.06 13.00 22.66
N SER A 137 -2.41 13.62 21.52
CA SER A 137 -3.30 14.76 21.43
C SER A 137 -4.77 14.34 21.47
N SER A 138 -5.59 15.14 22.14
CA SER A 138 -7.06 15.04 22.09
C SER A 138 -7.67 15.89 20.97
N SER A 139 -6.86 16.54 20.14
CA SER A 139 -7.33 17.32 19.00
C SER A 139 -8.09 16.44 18.02
N ALA A 140 -9.20 16.96 17.51
CA ALA A 140 -9.98 16.28 16.49
C ALA A 140 -9.20 16.22 15.17
N VAL A 141 -9.14 15.03 14.58
CA VAL A 141 -8.52 14.77 13.28
C VAL A 141 -9.51 14.11 12.33
N MET A 142 -9.28 14.24 11.03
CA MET A 142 -9.96 13.46 10.01
C MET A 142 -9.01 12.39 9.48
N ALA A 143 -9.41 11.14 9.60
CA ALA A 143 -8.60 9.99 9.22
C ALA A 143 -9.32 9.16 8.17
N LEU A 144 -8.53 8.52 7.32
CA LEU A 144 -8.95 7.45 6.44
C LEU A 144 -8.51 6.13 7.08
N VAL A 145 -9.45 5.23 7.30
CA VAL A 145 -9.25 3.90 7.90
C VAL A 145 -9.39 2.88 6.78
N GLU A 146 -8.35 2.09 6.56
CA GLU A 146 -8.34 0.92 5.69
C GLU A 146 -8.61 -0.32 6.54
N PHE A 147 -9.57 -1.13 6.10
CA PHE A 147 -9.84 -2.44 6.67
C PHE A 147 -9.21 -3.54 5.81
N HIS A 148 -8.99 -4.71 6.38
CA HIS A 148 -8.60 -5.88 5.59
C HIS A 148 -9.68 -6.22 4.55
N GLY A 149 -9.26 -6.71 3.39
CA GLY A 149 -10.15 -6.88 2.22
C GLY A 149 -11.24 -7.94 2.38
N ASP A 150 -11.13 -8.80 3.39
CA ASP A 150 -12.13 -9.81 3.78
C ASP A 150 -13.03 -9.35 4.95
N VAL A 151 -12.88 -8.12 5.44
CA VAL A 151 -13.75 -7.54 6.47
C VAL A 151 -15.01 -6.97 5.83
N GLU A 152 -16.18 -7.34 6.33
CA GLU A 152 -17.43 -6.83 5.78
C GLU A 152 -17.62 -5.32 6.04
N ALA A 153 -18.20 -4.62 5.06
CA ALA A 153 -18.47 -3.18 5.14
C ALA A 153 -19.32 -2.77 6.36
N GLY A 154 -20.23 -3.64 6.82
CA GLY A 154 -21.06 -3.42 8.01
C GLY A 154 -20.27 -3.54 9.32
N GLN A 155 -19.35 -4.51 9.39
CA GLN A 155 -18.44 -4.69 10.52
C GLN A 155 -17.48 -3.49 10.66
N ALA A 156 -16.90 -3.04 9.54
CA ALA A 156 -16.05 -1.86 9.48
C ALA A 156 -16.74 -0.60 10.04
N ALA A 157 -18.00 -0.37 9.65
CA ALA A 157 -18.79 0.76 10.16
C ALA A 157 -19.08 0.65 11.66
N ALA A 158 -19.38 -0.55 12.17
CA ALA A 158 -19.64 -0.78 13.57
C ALA A 158 -18.39 -0.56 14.45
N LEU A 159 -17.20 -0.93 13.96
CA LEU A 159 -15.94 -0.74 14.69
C LEU A 159 -15.58 0.72 14.88
N ALA A 160 -15.70 1.54 13.84
CA ALA A 160 -15.44 2.99 13.93
C ALA A 160 -16.31 3.66 15.00
N GLY A 161 -17.61 3.33 15.04
CA GLY A 161 -18.54 3.90 16.03
C GLY A 161 -18.25 3.46 17.47
N ARG A 162 -17.73 2.25 17.71
CA ARG A 162 -17.36 1.77 19.06
C ARG A 162 -16.17 2.52 19.64
N ALA A 163 -15.22 2.93 18.81
CA ALA A 163 -14.06 3.72 19.21
C ALA A 163 -14.40 5.21 19.45
N GLY A 164 -15.67 5.60 19.47
CA GLY A 164 -16.07 7.01 19.68
C GLY A 164 -15.81 7.94 18.50
N LEU A 165 -15.46 7.38 17.33
CA LEU A 165 -15.17 8.14 16.12
C LEU A 165 -16.44 8.31 15.27
N GLU A 166 -16.69 9.54 14.82
CA GLU A 166 -17.79 9.90 13.93
C GLU A 166 -17.48 9.46 12.48
N PRO A 167 -18.27 8.57 11.86
CA PRO A 167 -18.09 8.22 10.46
C PRO A 167 -18.44 9.41 9.55
N ILE A 168 -17.60 9.70 8.57
CA ILE A 168 -17.86 10.69 7.51
C ILE A 168 -18.21 9.94 6.23
N ASN A 169 -19.39 10.23 5.68
CA ASN A 169 -19.80 9.73 4.38
C ASN A 169 -19.22 10.62 3.29
N HIS A 170 -18.31 10.06 2.49
CA HIS A 170 -17.80 10.69 1.27
C HIS A 170 -18.15 9.80 0.07
N PRO A 171 -18.75 10.34 -1.01
CA PRO A 171 -19.23 9.53 -2.15
C PRO A 171 -18.11 8.72 -2.81
N ASP A 172 -16.89 9.26 -2.80
CA ASP A 172 -15.74 8.62 -3.44
C ASP A 172 -14.88 7.76 -2.49
N VAL A 173 -15.31 7.60 -1.22
CA VAL A 173 -14.64 6.69 -0.27
C VAL A 173 -15.45 5.41 -0.15
N ALA A 174 -15.01 4.39 -0.88
CA ALA A 174 -15.61 3.06 -0.88
C ALA A 174 -14.84 2.09 0.03
N HIS A 175 -15.45 0.94 0.33
CA HIS A 175 -14.75 -0.18 0.97
C HIS A 175 -13.53 -0.61 0.11
N PRO A 176 -12.35 -0.92 0.70
CA PRO A 176 -12.08 -1.17 2.12
C PRO A 176 -11.85 0.06 3.00
N PHE A 177 -12.07 1.27 2.48
CA PHE A 177 -11.83 2.50 3.21
C PHE A 177 -13.08 3.08 3.88
N ARG A 178 -12.86 3.78 4.99
CA ARG A 178 -13.84 4.61 5.69
C ARG A 178 -13.17 5.90 6.15
N MET A 179 -13.89 7.00 6.04
CA MET A 179 -13.45 8.26 6.63
C MET A 179 -14.09 8.41 8.00
N VAL A 180 -13.31 8.87 8.97
CA VAL A 180 -13.74 9.07 10.36
C VAL A 180 -13.21 10.39 10.91
N ARG A 181 -13.90 10.93 11.91
CA ARG A 181 -13.50 12.12 12.64
C ARG A 181 -13.62 11.93 14.14
N GLY A 182 -12.63 12.41 14.88
CA GLY A 182 -12.66 12.40 16.34
C GLY A 182 -11.27 12.67 16.93
N PRO A 183 -11.12 12.57 18.25
CA PRO A 183 -9.84 12.75 18.92
C PRO A 183 -8.76 11.82 18.37
N ALA A 184 -7.54 12.32 18.18
CA ALA A 184 -6.43 11.48 17.70
C ALA A 184 -6.10 10.32 18.66
N SER A 185 -6.35 10.47 19.96
CA SER A 185 -6.23 9.42 20.98
C SER A 185 -7.08 8.18 20.66
N ASP A 186 -8.26 8.38 20.07
CA ASP A 186 -9.26 7.34 19.87
C ASP A 186 -8.93 6.48 18.63
N LEU A 187 -8.09 7.01 17.73
CA LEU A 187 -7.53 6.24 16.62
C LEU A 187 -6.71 5.04 17.11
N LYS A 188 -6.09 5.13 18.29
CA LYS A 188 -5.34 4.01 18.88
C LYS A 188 -6.22 2.85 19.27
N GLU A 189 -7.41 3.14 19.81
CA GLU A 189 -8.39 2.11 20.13
C GLU A 189 -8.91 1.43 18.86
N LEU A 190 -9.24 2.22 17.83
CA LEU A 190 -9.66 1.66 16.54
C LEU A 190 -8.54 0.82 15.89
N ALA A 191 -7.29 1.30 15.92
CA ALA A 191 -6.15 0.57 15.37
C ALA A 191 -5.88 -0.75 16.11
N ALA A 192 -6.31 -0.91 17.36
CA ALA A 192 -6.17 -2.18 18.09
C ALA A 192 -7.09 -3.29 17.54
N ALA A 193 -8.16 -2.95 16.81
CA ALA A 193 -9.04 -3.92 16.17
C ALA A 193 -8.28 -4.70 15.09
N ASP A 194 -8.45 -6.02 15.05
CA ASP A 194 -7.78 -6.92 14.10
C ASP A 194 -8.19 -6.62 12.65
N GLU A 195 -9.43 -6.20 12.45
CA GLU A 195 -10.03 -5.92 11.15
C GLU A 195 -9.43 -4.69 10.45
N VAL A 196 -8.77 -3.80 11.21
CA VAL A 196 -8.14 -2.60 10.67
C VAL A 196 -6.79 -2.97 10.07
N ALA A 197 -6.59 -2.65 8.79
CA ALA A 197 -5.31 -2.85 8.11
C ALA A 197 -4.36 -1.66 8.33
N TYR A 198 -4.87 -0.42 8.21
CA TYR A 198 -4.07 0.79 8.42
C TYR A 198 -4.93 2.04 8.62
N ILE A 199 -4.45 3.02 9.36
CA ILE A 199 -5.08 4.32 9.56
C ILE A 199 -4.11 5.43 9.15
N LEU A 200 -4.55 6.31 8.26
CA LEU A 200 -3.76 7.41 7.72
C LEU A 200 -4.54 8.74 7.74
N PRO A 201 -3.87 9.90 7.73
CA PRO A 201 -4.56 11.18 7.61
C PRO A 201 -5.38 11.25 6.31
N ALA A 202 -6.59 11.79 6.39
CA ALA A 202 -7.36 12.10 5.19
C ALA A 202 -6.62 13.19 4.40
N ALA A 203 -6.47 12.97 3.09
CA ALA A 203 -5.91 13.97 2.17
C ALA A 203 -6.76 15.24 2.16
N GLU A 204 -6.16 16.40 1.86
CA GLU A 204 -6.86 17.69 1.90
C GLU A 204 -8.15 17.69 1.06
N ALA A 205 -8.09 17.13 -0.15
CA ALA A 205 -9.25 17.02 -1.02
C ALA A 205 -10.43 16.27 -0.36
N LEU A 206 -10.16 15.15 0.32
CA LEU A 206 -11.17 14.42 1.08
C LEU A 206 -11.72 15.24 2.26
N ARG A 207 -10.86 15.99 2.95
CA ARG A 207 -11.27 16.86 4.07
C ARG A 207 -12.17 18.00 3.63
N SER A 208 -11.94 18.51 2.42
CA SER A 208 -12.70 19.59 1.80
C SER A 208 -13.95 19.10 1.05
N GLY A 209 -14.17 17.78 0.98
CA GLY A 209 -15.30 17.18 0.27
C GLY A 209 -15.20 17.30 -1.25
N GLU A 210 -13.98 17.46 -1.77
CA GLU A 210 -13.72 17.48 -3.21
C GLU A 210 -13.91 16.09 -3.82
N ALA A 211 -14.34 16.05 -5.08
CA ALA A 211 -14.41 14.80 -5.81
C ALA A 211 -13.00 14.22 -6.02
N VAL A 212 -12.82 12.96 -5.63
CA VAL A 212 -11.55 12.25 -5.77
C VAL A 212 -11.74 10.94 -6.51
N VAL A 213 -10.69 10.47 -7.17
CA VAL A 213 -10.65 9.10 -7.69
C VAL A 213 -9.56 8.34 -6.94
N GLY A 214 -9.99 7.27 -6.26
CA GLY A 214 -9.09 6.38 -5.53
C GLY A 214 -8.34 5.45 -6.50
N CYS A 215 -7.04 5.30 -6.30
CA CYS A 215 -6.29 4.23 -6.94
C CYS A 215 -6.62 2.90 -6.25
N LEU A 216 -6.91 1.84 -7.02
CA LEU A 216 -7.28 0.50 -6.51
C LEU A 216 -6.22 -0.17 -5.61
N GLY A 217 -5.03 0.40 -5.50
CA GLY A 217 -3.91 -0.15 -4.74
C GLY A 217 -2.97 -0.96 -5.63
N GLY A 218 -1.83 -1.36 -5.07
CA GLY A 218 -0.89 -2.24 -5.76
C GLY A 218 -1.31 -3.70 -5.65
N SER A 219 -0.79 -4.54 -6.53
CA SER A 219 -0.88 -6.00 -6.39
C SER A 219 0.47 -6.63 -6.72
N VAL A 220 0.76 -7.77 -6.10
CA VAL A 220 1.95 -8.60 -6.37
C VAL A 220 1.45 -10.03 -6.53
N ASP A 221 1.71 -10.63 -7.69
CA ASP A 221 1.29 -12.00 -8.03
C ASP A 221 -0.19 -12.29 -7.77
N GLY A 222 -1.06 -11.32 -8.08
CA GLY A 222 -2.51 -11.42 -7.88
C GLY A 222 -2.98 -11.30 -6.43
N VAL A 223 -2.10 -10.87 -5.51
CA VAL A 223 -2.43 -10.56 -4.12
C VAL A 223 -2.36 -9.05 -3.92
N ALA A 224 -3.36 -8.45 -3.28
CA ALA A 224 -3.37 -7.03 -2.95
C ALA A 224 -2.14 -6.66 -2.12
N ALA A 225 -1.42 -5.60 -2.49
CA ALA A 225 -0.27 -5.14 -1.74
C ALA A 225 -0.72 -4.33 -0.53
N ALA A 226 -0.11 -4.57 0.64
CA ALA A 226 -0.32 -3.77 1.85
C ALA A 226 0.39 -2.40 1.74
N ALA A 227 0.07 -1.62 0.69
CA ALA A 227 0.81 -0.44 0.27
C ALA A 227 0.76 0.73 1.26
N ASN A 228 -0.30 0.78 2.09
CA ASN A 228 -0.38 1.77 3.16
C ASN A 228 0.44 1.37 4.39
N LEU A 229 0.60 0.07 4.65
CA LEU A 229 1.28 -0.48 5.80
C LEU A 229 2.81 -0.59 5.59
N ALA A 230 3.22 -1.19 4.47
CA ALA A 230 4.62 -1.44 4.17
C ALA A 230 5.39 -0.15 3.85
N ALA A 231 6.65 -0.07 4.32
CA ALA A 231 7.49 1.11 4.10
C ALA A 231 8.07 1.18 2.68
N ARG A 232 8.40 0.02 2.09
CA ARG A 232 9.10 -0.08 0.81
C ARG A 232 8.80 -1.40 0.11
N PHE A 233 8.70 -1.37 -1.22
CA PHE A 233 8.53 -2.55 -2.08
C PHE A 233 9.78 -2.67 -2.95
N GLY A 234 10.74 -3.47 -2.49
CA GLY A 234 12.06 -3.54 -3.11
C GLY A 234 13.06 -2.51 -2.58
N GLU A 235 14.24 -2.52 -3.19
CA GLU A 235 15.33 -1.59 -2.88
C GLU A 235 15.36 -0.39 -3.86
N GLY A 236 14.46 -0.33 -4.83
CA GLY A 236 14.35 0.81 -5.73
C GLY A 236 15.55 1.00 -6.68
N TRP A 237 15.65 2.21 -7.22
CA TRP A 237 16.61 2.56 -8.28
C TRP A 237 17.99 3.01 -7.79
N ASP A 238 18.03 3.48 -6.55
CA ASP A 238 19.22 3.81 -5.76
C ASP A 238 19.81 2.59 -5.05
N GLY A 239 19.05 1.49 -4.97
CA GLY A 239 19.46 0.25 -4.32
C GLY A 239 19.34 0.34 -2.79
N PRO A 240 20.00 -0.55 -2.04
CA PRO A 240 19.81 -0.64 -0.58
C PRO A 240 20.38 0.55 0.22
N GLY A 241 20.92 1.57 -0.47
CA GLY A 241 21.40 2.81 0.14
C GLY A 241 20.61 3.99 -0.40
N LEU A 242 20.19 4.88 0.52
CA LEU A 242 19.36 6.09 0.34
C LEU A 242 20.00 7.18 -0.55
N GLY A 243 20.70 6.79 -1.59
CA GLY A 243 21.40 7.67 -2.51
C GLY A 243 20.45 8.34 -3.49
N PRO A 244 20.93 9.34 -4.24
CA PRO A 244 20.10 9.97 -5.26
C PRO A 244 19.83 8.99 -6.41
N ALA A 245 18.57 8.88 -6.83
CA ALA A 245 18.20 8.15 -8.04
C ALA A 245 18.34 9.07 -9.27
N ARG A 246 19.01 8.59 -10.32
CA ARG A 246 19.03 9.26 -11.63
C ARG A 246 18.26 8.41 -12.61
N LEU A 247 17.14 8.94 -13.06
CA LEU A 247 16.21 8.30 -13.97
C LEU A 247 16.10 9.12 -15.23
N SER A 248 15.89 8.42 -16.33
CA SER A 248 15.40 9.04 -17.55
C SER A 248 13.88 8.90 -17.65
N TYR A 249 13.24 9.71 -18.49
CA TYR A 249 11.82 9.54 -18.79
C TYR A 249 11.60 9.60 -20.30
N TRP A 250 10.68 8.79 -20.78
CA TRP A 250 10.21 8.77 -22.14
C TRP A 250 8.71 9.09 -22.17
N LEU A 251 8.29 10.00 -23.04
CA LEU A 251 6.86 10.26 -23.25
C LEU A 251 6.42 9.45 -24.46
N GLY A 252 5.58 8.44 -24.22
CA GLY A 252 4.99 7.60 -25.24
C GLY A 252 3.80 8.26 -25.93
N ALA A 253 2.77 7.48 -26.21
CA ALA A 253 1.52 7.99 -26.78
C ALA A 253 0.89 9.05 -25.84
N LEU A 254 0.41 10.15 -26.41
CA LEU A 254 -0.23 11.23 -25.68
C LEU A 254 -1.76 11.22 -25.87
N ALA A 255 -2.50 11.76 -24.90
CA ALA A 255 -3.95 11.87 -24.98
C ALA A 255 -4.40 12.63 -26.25
N PRO A 256 -5.26 12.04 -27.10
CA PRO A 256 -5.75 12.69 -28.31
C PRO A 256 -6.68 13.85 -27.94
N GLY A 257 -6.64 14.91 -28.74
CA GLY A 257 -7.51 16.08 -28.55
C GLY A 257 -7.01 17.10 -27.53
N LEU A 258 -5.89 16.83 -26.84
CA LEU A 258 -5.18 17.81 -26.02
C LEU A 258 -3.90 18.29 -26.73
N ASP A 259 -3.47 19.51 -26.44
CA ASP A 259 -2.22 20.06 -26.97
C ASP A 259 -1.01 19.25 -26.42
N PRO A 260 -0.22 18.59 -27.28
CA PRO A 260 0.96 17.82 -26.86
C PRO A 260 1.95 18.63 -26.01
N ALA A 261 2.10 19.92 -26.28
CA ALA A 261 3.00 20.78 -25.51
C ALA A 261 2.48 20.99 -24.09
N ALA A 262 1.17 21.17 -23.93
CA ALA A 262 0.51 21.32 -22.64
C ALA A 262 0.57 20.00 -21.84
N ILE A 263 0.33 18.84 -22.46
CA ILE A 263 0.47 17.53 -21.80
C ILE A 263 1.90 17.35 -21.28
N ARG A 264 2.90 17.62 -22.14
CA ARG A 264 4.31 17.55 -21.75
C ARG A 264 4.62 18.49 -20.57
N ALA A 265 4.09 19.71 -20.58
CA ALA A 265 4.29 20.66 -19.49
C ALA A 265 3.71 20.14 -18.17
N GLU A 266 2.52 19.56 -18.18
CA GLU A 266 1.90 18.99 -16.98
C GLU A 266 2.65 17.77 -16.45
N ILE A 267 3.11 16.86 -17.33
CA ILE A 267 3.94 15.72 -16.92
C ILE A 267 5.24 16.20 -16.29
N LEU A 268 5.90 17.19 -16.90
CA LEU A 268 7.13 17.78 -16.36
C LEU A 268 6.89 18.46 -15.01
N ARG A 269 5.77 19.17 -14.85
CA ARG A 269 5.37 19.78 -13.58
C ARG A 269 5.18 18.73 -12.50
N ALA A 270 4.57 17.58 -12.83
CA ALA A 270 4.41 16.46 -11.91
C ALA A 270 5.76 15.84 -11.51
N LEU A 271 6.67 15.61 -12.47
CA LEU A 271 8.03 15.12 -12.18
C LEU A 271 8.82 16.10 -11.28
N GLU A 272 8.62 17.40 -11.44
CA GLU A 272 9.27 18.41 -10.58
C GLU A 272 8.80 18.33 -9.12
N GLN A 273 7.51 18.00 -8.87
CA GLN A 273 7.04 17.78 -7.50
C GLN A 273 7.78 16.61 -6.83
N TRP A 274 8.05 15.54 -7.57
CA TRP A 274 8.84 14.41 -7.07
C TRP A 274 10.29 14.79 -6.79
N LYS A 275 10.92 15.58 -7.66
CA LYS A 275 12.28 16.10 -7.42
C LYS A 275 12.37 17.01 -6.19
N ALA A 276 11.31 17.77 -5.91
CA ALA A 276 11.25 18.64 -4.74
C ALA A 276 11.09 17.84 -3.44
N ALA A 277 10.38 16.70 -3.49
CA ALA A 277 10.09 15.88 -2.32
C ALA A 277 11.19 14.83 -2.02
N ALA A 278 11.89 14.32 -3.04
CA ALA A 278 12.86 13.24 -2.91
C ALA A 278 14.14 13.52 -3.72
N ALA A 279 15.24 12.86 -3.35
CA ALA A 279 16.53 12.98 -4.02
C ALA A 279 16.56 12.26 -5.38
N ILE A 280 15.71 12.67 -6.32
CA ILE A 280 15.55 12.06 -7.64
C ILE A 280 15.89 13.10 -8.70
N GLN A 281 16.55 12.67 -9.77
CA GLN A 281 16.82 13.47 -10.96
C GLN A 281 16.18 12.81 -12.16
N PHE A 282 15.47 13.60 -12.96
CA PHE A 282 14.87 13.17 -14.22
C PHE A 282 15.53 13.87 -15.40
N SER A 283 15.85 13.11 -16.44
CA SER A 283 16.32 13.63 -17.74
C SER A 283 15.54 12.98 -18.89
N PRO A 284 15.37 13.64 -20.05
CA PRO A 284 14.76 12.98 -21.20
C PRO A 284 15.56 11.73 -21.63
N ALA A 285 14.88 10.62 -21.90
CA ALA A 285 15.46 9.43 -22.52
C ALA A 285 15.65 9.66 -24.03
N ALA A 286 16.62 8.96 -24.63
CA ALA A 286 16.86 9.01 -26.08
C ALA A 286 15.84 8.17 -26.89
N GLY A 287 15.00 7.37 -26.22
CA GLY A 287 14.03 6.45 -26.80
C GLY A 287 13.34 5.61 -25.72
N ALA A 288 12.34 4.83 -26.12
CA ALA A 288 11.58 3.95 -25.23
C ALA A 288 12.43 2.78 -24.68
N ALA A 289 11.93 2.14 -23.62
CA ALA A 289 12.46 0.90 -23.03
C ALA A 289 13.97 0.94 -22.66
N GLN A 290 14.47 2.10 -22.23
CA GLN A 290 15.83 2.21 -21.71
C GLN A 290 15.90 1.76 -20.25
N SER A 291 17.06 1.24 -19.83
CA SER A 291 17.32 1.01 -18.42
C SER A 291 17.30 2.32 -17.63
N LYS A 292 16.81 2.26 -16.39
CA LYS A 292 16.59 3.39 -15.49
C LYS A 292 15.76 4.48 -16.15
N SER A 293 14.76 4.08 -16.94
CA SER A 293 13.82 4.98 -17.59
C SER A 293 12.41 4.69 -17.11
N ILE A 294 11.59 5.75 -17.06
CA ILE A 294 10.14 5.65 -16.86
C ILE A 294 9.47 6.06 -18.16
N GLU A 295 8.71 5.16 -18.77
CA GLU A 295 7.75 5.51 -19.81
C GLU A 295 6.48 6.08 -19.20
N ILE A 296 5.97 7.17 -19.79
CA ILE A 296 4.70 7.78 -19.42
C ILE A 296 3.85 7.84 -20.69
N ALA A 297 2.77 7.07 -20.72
CA ALA A 297 1.96 6.90 -21.92
C ALA A 297 0.46 6.79 -21.64
N PHE A 298 -0.35 7.31 -22.55
CA PHE A 298 -1.80 7.13 -22.59
C PHE A 298 -2.12 5.95 -23.50
N LEU A 299 -2.70 4.88 -22.95
CA LEU A 299 -2.82 3.60 -23.61
C LEU A 299 -4.27 3.10 -23.63
N PRO A 300 -4.70 2.40 -24.71
CA PRO A 300 -6.03 1.82 -24.77
C PRO A 300 -6.18 0.68 -23.75
N ARG A 301 -7.42 0.17 -23.58
CA ARG A 301 -7.75 -0.88 -22.61
C ARG A 301 -6.71 -1.98 -22.48
N ASP A 302 -6.60 -2.85 -23.49
CA ASP A 302 -5.55 -3.85 -23.53
C ASP A 302 -4.31 -3.25 -24.19
N HIS A 303 -3.24 -3.14 -23.42
CA HIS A 303 -1.97 -2.55 -23.82
C HIS A 303 -0.76 -3.46 -23.53
N GLY A 304 -1.01 -4.77 -23.33
CA GLY A 304 0.02 -5.80 -23.42
C GLY A 304 0.85 -6.06 -22.16
N ASP A 305 0.56 -5.39 -21.04
CA ASP A 305 1.24 -5.61 -19.74
C ASP A 305 0.47 -6.55 -18.79
N GLY A 306 -0.70 -7.04 -19.21
CA GLY A 306 -1.57 -7.92 -18.42
C GLY A 306 -2.53 -7.20 -17.48
N PHE A 307 -2.47 -5.87 -17.38
CA PHE A 307 -3.29 -5.03 -16.50
C PHE A 307 -4.22 -4.12 -17.31
N ARG A 308 -5.14 -4.71 -18.07
CA ARG A 308 -6.06 -3.95 -18.94
C ARG A 308 -6.90 -2.90 -18.17
N PHE A 309 -7.12 -1.73 -18.77
CA PHE A 309 -8.09 -0.76 -18.26
C PHE A 309 -9.55 -1.22 -18.49
N ASP A 310 -10.46 -0.65 -17.69
CA ASP A 310 -11.90 -0.87 -17.70
C ASP A 310 -12.68 0.14 -18.56
N GLY A 311 -12.01 1.20 -19.01
CA GLY A 311 -12.56 2.28 -19.82
C GLY A 311 -13.18 3.38 -18.96
N ARG A 312 -13.83 4.32 -19.63
CA ARG A 312 -14.26 5.60 -19.05
C ARG A 312 -15.00 5.51 -17.70
N GLY A 313 -14.55 6.32 -16.75
CA GLY A 313 -15.12 6.50 -15.42
C GLY A 313 -14.59 5.50 -14.38
N GLY A 314 -13.58 4.71 -14.74
CA GLY A 314 -13.00 3.65 -13.92
C GLY A 314 -11.58 3.99 -13.49
N VAL A 315 -10.63 3.11 -13.84
CA VAL A 315 -9.22 3.25 -13.52
C VAL A 315 -8.58 4.33 -14.40
N LEU A 316 -8.10 5.42 -13.78
CA LEU A 316 -7.43 6.50 -14.52
C LEU A 316 -6.05 6.11 -15.06
N GLY A 317 -5.40 5.14 -14.42
CA GLY A 317 -4.07 4.71 -14.77
C GLY A 317 -3.47 3.78 -13.71
N HIS A 318 -2.32 3.22 -14.04
CA HIS A 318 -1.51 2.43 -13.12
C HIS A 318 -0.03 2.69 -13.33
N THR A 319 0.77 2.21 -12.39
CA THR A 319 2.23 2.22 -12.47
C THR A 319 2.78 0.95 -11.86
N PHE A 320 4.01 0.62 -12.21
CA PHE A 320 4.72 -0.49 -11.64
C PHE A 320 5.67 -0.01 -10.55
N TYR A 321 5.85 -0.83 -9.51
CA TYR A 321 6.90 -0.56 -8.54
C TYR A 321 8.27 -0.46 -9.24
N PRO A 322 9.20 0.35 -8.71
CA PRO A 322 10.63 0.26 -9.02
C PRO A 322 11.18 -1.17 -8.83
N PRO A 323 12.47 -1.43 -9.12
CA PRO A 323 13.08 -2.73 -8.86
C PRO A 323 12.71 -3.28 -7.47
N PRO A 324 12.26 -4.55 -7.39
CA PRO A 324 12.63 -5.67 -8.26
C PRO A 324 11.74 -5.92 -9.48
N THR A 325 10.72 -5.10 -9.78
CA THR A 325 10.03 -5.20 -11.07
C THR A 325 11.06 -5.17 -12.20
N ALA A 326 10.90 -6.02 -13.20
CA ALA A 326 11.83 -6.09 -14.32
C ALA A 326 11.70 -4.86 -15.23
N GLU A 327 12.83 -4.37 -15.73
CA GLU A 327 12.85 -3.39 -16.82
C GLU A 327 12.38 -4.03 -18.13
N PRO A 328 11.70 -3.29 -19.02
CA PRO A 328 11.48 -1.84 -18.95
C PRO A 328 10.30 -1.41 -18.07
N LEU A 329 9.40 -2.30 -17.66
CA LEU A 329 8.15 -1.93 -16.96
C LEU A 329 8.35 -1.23 -15.61
N ALA A 330 9.48 -1.46 -14.94
CA ALA A 330 9.75 -0.89 -13.62
C ALA A 330 9.57 0.64 -13.59
N GLY A 331 8.57 1.12 -12.84
CA GLY A 331 8.28 2.55 -12.72
C GLY A 331 7.49 3.16 -13.87
N ASP A 332 7.20 2.43 -14.96
CA ASP A 332 6.38 2.92 -16.06
C ASP A 332 4.99 3.36 -15.56
N ILE A 333 4.44 4.40 -16.18
CA ILE A 333 3.16 5.01 -15.84
C ILE A 333 2.26 4.93 -17.06
N HIS A 334 1.19 4.15 -16.94
CA HIS A 334 0.17 4.01 -17.97
C HIS A 334 -1.10 4.73 -17.53
N LEU A 335 -1.65 5.54 -18.43
CA LEU A 335 -2.85 6.34 -18.22
C LEU A 335 -3.94 5.83 -19.17
N ASP A 336 -5.18 5.69 -18.69
CA ASP A 336 -6.27 5.18 -19.54
C ASP A 336 -6.63 6.21 -20.62
N LEU A 337 -6.41 5.84 -21.88
CA LEU A 337 -6.70 6.67 -23.04
C LEU A 337 -8.19 6.99 -23.19
N GLU A 338 -9.08 6.17 -22.63
CA GLU A 338 -10.54 6.37 -22.73
C GLU A 338 -11.10 7.38 -21.73
N GLU A 339 -10.29 7.82 -20.76
CA GLU A 339 -10.69 8.87 -19.83
C GLU A 339 -10.76 10.25 -20.51
N PRO A 340 -11.71 11.11 -20.11
CA PRO A 340 -11.88 12.42 -20.72
C PRO A 340 -10.87 13.42 -20.15
N TRP A 341 -9.58 13.19 -20.42
CA TRP A 341 -8.47 14.00 -19.93
C TRP A 341 -8.63 15.48 -20.25
N ARG A 342 -8.25 16.32 -19.27
CA ARG A 342 -8.27 17.79 -19.36
C ARG A 342 -7.04 18.35 -18.67
N ILE A 343 -6.69 19.58 -19.02
CA ILE A 343 -5.61 20.35 -18.39
C ILE A 343 -6.23 21.58 -17.75
N GLY A 344 -5.96 21.81 -16.47
CA GLY A 344 -6.46 22.95 -15.70
C GLY A 344 -6.99 22.56 -14.32
N ASN A 345 -7.50 23.55 -13.59
CA ASN A 345 -8.04 23.38 -12.24
C ASN A 345 -9.58 23.20 -12.21
N ASP A 346 -10.25 23.33 -13.36
CA ASP A 346 -11.71 23.24 -13.50
C ASP A 346 -12.13 21.83 -13.98
N VAL A 347 -11.67 20.80 -13.27
CA VAL A 347 -11.88 19.38 -13.60
C VAL A 347 -12.80 18.70 -12.60
#